data_AF-A0A9D2RUU2-F1
#
_entry.id   AF-A0A9D2RUU2-F1
#
_cell.length_a   1.000
_cell.length_b   1.000
_cell.length_c   1.000
_cell.angle_alpha   90.00
_cell.angle_beta   90.00
_cell.angle_gamma   90.00
#
_symmetry.space_group_name_H-M   'P 1'
#
loop_
_entity.id
_entity.type
_entity.pdbx_description
1 polymer ?
#
loop_
_entity_poly.entity_id
_entity_poly.type
_entity_poly.pdbx_seq_one_letter_code
_entity_poly.pdbx_strand_id
1 'polypeptide(L)'
;EYFTKGALLGISILGGGLMLIILVISLWKNKRCPYVILAVVLLSDLLLIHVNYMKIRKASNDYVAEATGEVVDFMQEFEDEITERYPYILKGSLSGIRIQFYQSQLMNYKMFGKRQEEQLGQDNYFIISDHDDIDLTWYEDDYYLFEDFDYENAEYDIVYVKGEKLMREMESLGYEMVEYVPQEEQE
;
A
#
# COMPACT_ATOMS: atom_id res chain seq x y z
N GLU A 1 0.86 13.45 -18.41
CA GLU A 1 1.26 14.70 -19.10
C GLU A 1 1.97 15.63 -18.13
N TYR A 2 3.16 16.10 -18.53
CA TYR A 2 4.06 16.93 -17.74
C TYR A 2 3.48 18.35 -17.55
N PHE A 3 3.19 18.73 -16.30
CA PHE A 3 3.07 20.15 -15.94
C PHE A 3 4.46 20.78 -16.16
N THR A 4 4.64 21.44 -17.31
CA THR A 4 5.91 22.01 -17.73
C THR A 4 6.42 23.01 -16.70
N LYS A 5 7.73 23.02 -16.43
CA LYS A 5 8.40 23.93 -15.48
C LYS A 5 7.99 25.42 -15.65
N GLY A 6 7.56 25.80 -16.86
CA GLY A 6 7.00 27.12 -17.16
C GLY A 6 5.67 27.44 -16.46
N ALA A 7 4.79 26.45 -16.25
CA ALA A 7 3.54 26.64 -15.52
C ALA A 7 3.77 26.89 -14.02
N LEU A 8 4.72 26.17 -13.42
CA LEU A 8 5.15 26.39 -12.04
C LEU A 8 5.80 27.78 -11.86
N LEU A 9 6.70 28.17 -12.77
CA LEU A 9 7.29 29.52 -12.78
C LEU A 9 6.23 30.62 -12.95
N GLY A 10 5.24 30.41 -13.83
CA GLY A 10 4.14 31.35 -14.05
C GLY A 10 3.30 31.57 -12.78
N ILE A 11 2.98 30.49 -12.05
CA ILE A 11 2.22 30.55 -10.80
C ILE A 11 3.04 31.26 -9.70
N SER A 12 4.34 31.00 -9.61
CA SER A 12 5.22 31.67 -8.64
C SER A 12 5.36 33.17 -8.90
N ILE A 13 5.49 33.58 -10.18
CA ILE A 13 5.57 35.00 -10.56
C ILE A 13 4.25 35.72 -10.30
N LEU A 14 3.12 35.09 -10.63
CA LEU A 14 1.78 35.63 -10.33
C LEU A 14 1.55 35.78 -8.83
N GLY A 15 1.90 34.77 -8.03
CA GLY A 15 1.79 34.82 -6.57
C GLY A 15 2.68 35.90 -5.94
N GLY A 16 3.93 36.02 -6.38
CA GLY A 16 4.85 37.07 -5.92
C GLY A 16 4.39 38.48 -6.31
N GLY A 17 3.87 38.65 -7.53
CA GLY A 17 3.28 39.91 -7.99
C GLY A 17 2.04 40.30 -7.19
N LEU A 18 1.17 39.33 -6.86
CA LEU A 18 0.00 39.56 -6.03
C LEU A 18 0.40 40.01 -4.62
N MET A 19 1.40 39.36 -4.00
CA MET A 19 1.92 39.78 -2.70
C MET A 19 2.46 41.21 -2.70
N LEU A 20 3.19 41.61 -3.75
CA LEU A 20 3.69 42.98 -3.90
C LEU A 20 2.56 44.00 -4.02
N ILE A 21 1.53 43.70 -4.81
CA ILE A 21 0.35 44.59 -4.97
C ILE A 21 -0.37 44.75 -3.63
N ILE A 22 -0.54 43.67 -2.87
CA ILE A 22 -1.17 43.68 -1.55
C ILE A 22 -0.35 44.51 -0.56
N LEU A 23 0.98 44.41 -0.63
CA LEU A 23 1.90 45.17 0.21
C LEU A 23 1.89 46.67 -0.13
N VAL A 24 1.76 47.02 -1.42
CA VAL A 24 1.58 48.41 -1.88
C VAL A 24 0.22 48.98 -1.43
N ILE A 25 -0.87 48.20 -1.54
CA ILE A 25 -2.21 48.59 -1.09
C ILE A 25 -2.25 48.74 0.44
N SER A 26 -1.53 47.90 1.17
CA SER A 26 -1.33 47.99 2.63
C SER A 26 -0.76 49.34 3.06
N LEU A 27 0.21 49.86 2.29
CA LEU A 27 0.88 51.13 2.58
C LEU A 27 0.02 52.36 2.26
N TRP A 28 -1.03 52.24 1.44
CA TRP A 28 -1.74 53.37 0.82
C TRP A 28 -3.00 53.89 1.53
N LYS A 29 -3.08 53.76 2.87
CA LYS A 29 -4.00 54.50 3.79
C LYS A 29 -5.35 53.87 4.20
N ASN A 30 -5.48 52.57 4.38
CA ASN A 30 -6.57 52.07 5.23
C ASN A 30 -6.09 50.95 6.14
N LYS A 31 -6.00 51.23 7.46
CA LYS A 31 -5.39 50.33 8.46
C LYS A 31 -6.02 48.93 8.54
N ARG A 32 -7.20 48.71 7.93
CA ARG A 32 -7.92 47.42 7.94
C ARG A 32 -7.83 46.62 6.65
N CYS A 33 -7.62 47.26 5.49
CA CYS A 33 -7.51 46.57 4.19
C CYS A 33 -6.42 45.48 4.16
N PRO A 34 -5.19 45.71 4.66
CA PRO A 34 -4.14 44.69 4.55
C PRO A 34 -4.40 43.46 5.40
N TYR A 35 -5.05 43.62 6.57
CA TYR A 35 -5.43 42.48 7.41
C TYR A 35 -6.53 41.64 6.76
N VAL A 36 -7.49 42.27 6.08
CA VAL A 36 -8.53 41.55 5.32
C VAL A 36 -7.90 40.77 4.18
N ILE A 37 -6.97 41.36 3.44
CA ILE A 37 -6.32 40.66 2.34
C ILE A 37 -5.42 39.52 2.84
N LEU A 38 -4.65 39.74 3.91
CA LEU A 38 -3.86 38.70 4.55
C LEU A 38 -4.75 37.52 5.00
N ALA A 39 -5.90 37.83 5.60
CA ALA A 39 -6.88 36.81 6.00
C ALA A 39 -7.42 36.01 4.81
N VAL A 40 -7.70 36.68 3.68
CA VAL A 40 -8.16 36.01 2.45
C VAL A 40 -7.06 35.12 1.85
N VAL A 41 -5.80 35.57 1.84
CA VAL A 41 -4.67 34.77 1.38
C VAL A 41 -4.47 33.55 2.27
N LEU A 42 -4.46 33.72 3.59
CA LEU A 42 -4.35 32.62 4.55
C LEU A 42 -5.51 31.61 4.42
N LEU A 43 -6.74 32.10 4.21
CA LEU A 43 -7.90 31.23 3.98
C LEU A 43 -7.74 30.45 2.67
N SER A 44 -7.25 31.10 1.60
CA SER A 44 -6.97 30.46 0.32
C SER A 44 -5.89 29.40 0.44
N ASP A 45 -4.82 29.67 1.20
CA ASP A 45 -3.74 28.70 1.43
C ASP A 45 -4.24 27.50 2.23
N LEU A 46 -5.05 27.71 3.27
CA LEU A 46 -5.68 26.61 4.03
C LEU A 46 -6.58 25.74 3.14
N LEU A 47 -7.34 26.35 2.22
CA LEU A 47 -8.16 25.60 1.25
C LEU A 47 -7.30 24.81 0.26
N LEU A 48 -6.20 25.39 -0.24
CA LEU A 48 -5.28 24.69 -1.15
C LEU A 48 -4.55 23.53 -0.46
N ILE A 49 -4.11 23.72 0.79
CA ILE A 49 -3.54 22.65 1.61
C ILE A 49 -4.57 21.53 1.80
N HIS A 50 -5.83 21.86 2.08
CA HIS A 50 -6.88 20.87 2.25
C HIS A 50 -7.16 20.09 0.95
N VAL A 51 -7.27 20.77 -0.19
CA VAL A 51 -7.48 20.12 -1.50
C VAL A 51 -6.28 19.22 -1.85
N ASN A 52 -5.05 19.69 -1.63
CA ASN A 52 -3.86 18.89 -1.87
C ASN A 52 -3.80 17.68 -0.93
N TYR A 53 -4.13 17.84 0.34
CA TYR A 53 -4.22 16.74 1.30
C TYR A 53 -5.23 15.68 0.83
N MET A 54 -6.41 16.11 0.37
CA MET A 54 -7.43 15.19 -0.16
C MET A 54 -6.96 14.46 -1.43
N LYS A 55 -6.23 15.14 -2.32
CA LYS A 55 -5.65 14.52 -3.52
C LYS A 55 -4.58 13.49 -3.18
N ILE A 56 -3.66 13.83 -2.27
CA ILE A 56 -2.61 12.91 -1.81
C ILE A 56 -3.25 11.69 -1.15
N ARG A 57 -4.25 11.90 -0.30
CA ARG A 57 -4.97 10.81 0.35
C ARG A 57 -5.70 9.93 -0.65
N LYS A 58 -6.36 10.52 -1.65
CA LYS A 58 -7.02 9.75 -2.70
C LYS A 58 -6.00 8.96 -3.51
N ALA A 59 -4.92 9.57 -3.97
CA ALA A 59 -3.85 8.88 -4.69
C ALA A 59 -3.23 7.75 -3.86
N SER A 60 -3.04 7.95 -2.56
CA SER A 60 -2.57 6.91 -1.65
C SER A 60 -3.56 5.76 -1.49
N ASN A 61 -4.86 6.05 -1.44
CA ASN A 61 -5.89 5.02 -1.34
C ASN A 61 -6.04 4.25 -2.67
N ASP A 62 -6.02 4.96 -3.79
CA ASP A 62 -6.11 4.37 -5.13
C ASP A 62 -4.89 3.46 -5.35
N TYR A 63 -3.68 3.90 -4.98
CA TYR A 63 -2.47 3.07 -5.00
C TYR A 63 -2.59 1.84 -4.10
N VAL A 64 -3.12 1.97 -2.88
CA VAL A 64 -3.28 0.80 -2.00
C VAL A 64 -4.29 -0.19 -2.57
N ALA A 65 -5.39 0.29 -3.16
CA ALA A 65 -6.37 -0.60 -3.79
C ALA A 65 -5.79 -1.31 -5.00
N GLU A 66 -5.00 -0.62 -5.82
CA GLU A 66 -4.30 -1.22 -6.96
C GLU A 66 -3.25 -2.24 -6.50
N ALA A 67 -2.48 -1.90 -5.47
CA ALA A 67 -1.40 -2.76 -4.98
C ALA A 67 -1.88 -4.03 -4.24
N THR A 68 -3.10 -4.02 -3.71
CA THR A 68 -3.65 -5.13 -2.92
C THR A 68 -4.76 -5.88 -3.65
N GLY A 69 -5.30 -5.33 -4.73
CA GLY A 69 -6.50 -5.83 -5.39
C GLY A 69 -6.34 -7.25 -5.90
N GLU A 70 -5.25 -7.53 -6.60
CA GLU A 70 -4.98 -8.86 -7.16
C GLU A 70 -4.89 -9.95 -6.08
N VAL A 71 -4.15 -9.69 -5.00
CA VAL A 71 -4.02 -10.63 -3.88
C VAL A 71 -5.35 -10.81 -3.14
N VAL A 72 -6.12 -9.73 -2.94
CA VAL A 72 -7.44 -9.81 -2.31
C VAL A 72 -8.39 -10.65 -3.15
N ASP A 73 -8.50 -10.34 -4.44
CA ASP A 73 -9.40 -11.04 -5.35
C ASP A 73 -9.02 -12.53 -5.41
N PHE A 74 -7.73 -12.83 -5.51
CA PHE A 74 -7.21 -14.20 -5.52
C PHE A 74 -7.53 -14.95 -4.22
N MET A 75 -7.25 -14.36 -3.05
CA MET A 75 -7.52 -15.02 -1.77
C MET A 75 -9.01 -15.20 -1.47
N GLN A 76 -9.87 -14.32 -2.01
CA GLN A 76 -11.31 -14.44 -1.87
C GLN A 76 -11.89 -15.62 -2.66
N GLU A 77 -11.21 -16.14 -3.69
CA GLU A 77 -11.70 -17.27 -4.48
C GLU A 77 -11.84 -18.56 -3.65
N PHE A 78 -11.00 -18.73 -2.64
CA PHE A 78 -10.94 -19.93 -1.79
C PHE A 78 -11.10 -19.62 -0.29
N GLU A 79 -11.50 -18.39 0.05
CA GLU A 79 -11.60 -17.92 1.45
C GLU A 79 -12.54 -18.82 2.26
N ASP A 80 -13.69 -19.19 1.69
CA ASP A 80 -14.71 -19.96 2.39
C ASP A 80 -14.26 -21.42 2.66
N GLU A 81 -13.49 -22.03 1.76
CA GLU A 81 -13.03 -23.42 1.87
C GLU A 81 -11.81 -23.59 2.79
N ILE A 82 -10.96 -22.57 2.87
CA ILE A 82 -9.66 -22.65 3.53
C ILE A 82 -9.67 -22.03 4.94
N THR A 83 -10.37 -20.92 5.14
CA THR A 83 -10.18 -20.09 6.34
C THR A 83 -10.64 -20.77 7.63
N GLU A 84 -11.56 -21.73 7.57
CA GLU A 84 -11.93 -22.54 8.74
C GLU A 84 -10.73 -23.32 9.31
N ARG A 85 -9.86 -23.84 8.43
CA ARG A 85 -8.72 -24.69 8.80
C ARG A 85 -7.41 -23.91 8.89
N TYR A 86 -7.24 -22.90 8.04
CA TYR A 86 -6.02 -22.09 7.94
C TYR A 86 -6.35 -20.59 8.01
N PRO A 87 -6.75 -20.08 9.18
CA PRO A 87 -7.24 -18.70 9.31
C PRO A 87 -6.13 -17.66 9.37
N TYR A 88 -4.85 -18.02 9.30
CA TYR A 88 -3.76 -17.11 9.61
C TYR A 88 -3.01 -16.64 8.37
N ILE A 89 -2.66 -15.35 8.38
CA ILE A 89 -1.81 -14.73 7.36
C ILE A 89 -0.64 -14.03 8.06
N LEU A 90 0.58 -14.39 7.71
CA LEU A 90 1.76 -13.63 8.10
C LEU A 90 1.86 -12.39 7.21
N LYS A 91 1.89 -11.21 7.83
CA LYS A 91 2.23 -9.97 7.12
C LYS A 91 3.74 -9.82 7.02
N GLY A 92 4.27 -9.78 5.79
CA GLY A 92 5.59 -9.24 5.45
C GLY A 92 5.68 -7.75 5.79
N SER A 93 6.68 -7.00 5.31
CA SER A 93 6.83 -5.57 5.62
C SER A 93 5.81 -4.69 4.86
N LEU A 94 4.54 -5.04 4.94
CA LEU A 94 3.41 -4.26 4.49
C LEU A 94 3.28 -2.97 5.32
N SER A 95 2.99 -1.88 4.62
CA SER A 95 2.66 -0.61 5.27
C SER A 95 1.41 -0.74 6.15
N GLY A 96 1.30 0.09 7.20
CA GLY A 96 0.12 0.09 8.08
C GLY A 96 -1.22 0.31 7.36
N ILE A 97 -1.21 1.04 6.24
CA ILE A 97 -2.41 1.28 5.42
C ILE A 97 -2.78 0.02 4.63
N ARG A 98 -1.80 -0.67 4.01
CA ARG A 98 -2.00 -1.96 3.33
C ARG A 98 -2.55 -3.02 4.30
N ILE A 99 -1.99 -3.12 5.52
CA ILE A 99 -2.49 -4.04 6.56
C ILE A 99 -3.96 -3.78 6.89
N GLN A 100 -4.35 -2.51 7.10
CA GLN A 100 -5.74 -2.15 7.40
C GLN A 100 -6.67 -2.48 6.23
N PHE A 101 -6.20 -2.29 4.99
CA PHE A 101 -6.97 -2.62 3.80
C PHE A 101 -7.24 -4.12 3.72
N TYR A 102 -6.21 -4.96 3.83
CA TYR A 102 -6.40 -6.41 3.86
C TYR A 102 -7.31 -6.87 4.99
N GLN A 103 -7.13 -6.35 6.21
CA GLN A 103 -8.02 -6.68 7.34
C GLN A 103 -9.49 -6.32 7.08
N SER A 104 -9.76 -5.35 6.21
CA SER A 104 -11.11 -4.96 5.83
C SER A 104 -11.72 -5.82 4.72
N GLN A 105 -10.89 -6.35 3.81
CA GLN A 105 -11.34 -7.15 2.67
C GLN A 105 -11.32 -8.67 2.96
N LEU A 106 -10.35 -9.13 3.74
CA LEU A 106 -10.12 -10.53 4.13
C LEU A 106 -10.53 -10.72 5.59
N MET A 107 -11.80 -10.48 5.90
CA MET A 107 -12.29 -10.40 7.28
C MET A 107 -12.23 -11.73 8.04
N ASN A 108 -12.27 -12.87 7.33
CA ASN A 108 -12.20 -14.18 7.98
C ASN A 108 -10.76 -14.55 8.36
N TYR A 109 -9.78 -13.93 7.71
CA TYR A 109 -8.36 -14.14 7.98
C TYR A 109 -7.84 -13.29 9.15
N LYS A 110 -6.85 -13.83 9.86
CA LYS A 110 -6.18 -13.24 11.00
C LYS A 110 -4.74 -12.93 10.66
N MET A 111 -4.46 -11.65 10.46
CA MET A 111 -3.10 -11.18 10.19
C MET A 111 -2.24 -11.10 11.45
N PHE A 112 -1.05 -11.70 11.39
CA PHE A 112 -0.06 -11.68 12.47
C PHE A 112 1.33 -11.29 11.93
N GLY A 113 2.20 -10.77 12.79
CA GLY A 113 3.58 -10.43 12.40
C GLY A 113 4.59 -11.48 12.86
N LYS A 114 5.81 -11.45 12.29
CA LYS A 114 6.88 -12.43 12.59
C LYS A 114 7.12 -12.70 14.09
N ARG A 115 7.08 -11.66 14.94
CA ARG A 115 7.25 -11.83 16.40
C ARG A 115 6.15 -12.66 17.09
N GLN A 116 5.01 -12.80 16.44
CA GLN A 116 3.86 -13.56 16.93
C GLN A 116 3.84 -14.99 16.37
N GLU A 117 4.68 -15.29 15.37
CA GLU A 117 4.77 -16.62 14.73
C GLU A 117 5.05 -17.72 15.75
N GLU A 118 6.14 -17.57 16.53
CA GLU A 118 6.51 -18.51 17.60
C GLU A 118 5.42 -18.68 18.67
N GLN A 119 4.61 -17.64 18.91
CA GLN A 119 3.54 -17.66 19.91
C GLN A 119 2.29 -18.39 19.41
N LEU A 120 2.04 -18.35 18.10
CA LEU A 120 0.93 -19.04 17.47
C LEU A 120 1.21 -20.54 17.34
N GLY A 121 2.48 -20.93 17.21
CA GLY A 121 2.88 -22.34 17.07
C GLY A 121 2.20 -23.01 15.87
N GLN A 122 2.00 -22.25 14.79
CA GLN A 122 1.37 -22.70 13.57
C GLN A 122 2.42 -22.80 12.46
N ASP A 123 2.44 -23.93 11.76
CA ASP A 123 3.41 -24.18 10.69
C ASP A 123 2.76 -24.08 9.29
N ASN A 124 1.45 -23.82 9.22
CA ASN A 124 0.69 -23.80 7.96
C ASN A 124 -0.14 -22.52 7.87
N TYR A 125 0.27 -21.59 7.01
CA TYR A 125 -0.38 -20.29 6.86
C TYR A 125 0.03 -19.60 5.55
N PHE A 126 -0.75 -18.59 5.14
CA PHE A 126 -0.39 -17.74 4.01
C PHE A 126 0.55 -16.62 4.43
N ILE A 127 1.33 -16.10 3.49
CA ILE A 127 2.15 -14.93 3.70
C ILE A 127 1.84 -13.91 2.62
N ILE A 128 1.59 -12.67 3.01
CA ILE A 128 1.43 -11.56 2.06
C ILE A 128 2.56 -10.57 2.30
N SER A 129 3.26 -10.17 1.24
CA SER A 129 4.32 -9.17 1.31
C SER A 129 4.40 -8.28 0.09
N ASP A 130 5.21 -7.23 0.20
CA ASP A 130 5.75 -6.55 -0.97
C ASP A 130 6.60 -7.56 -1.77
N HIS A 131 6.60 -7.39 -3.10
CA HIS A 131 7.33 -8.25 -4.05
C HIS A 131 8.81 -8.47 -3.67
N ASP A 132 9.52 -7.41 -3.28
CA ASP A 132 10.97 -7.47 -3.02
C ASP A 132 11.36 -7.67 -1.53
N ASP A 133 10.41 -7.88 -0.63
CA ASP A 133 10.65 -7.69 0.81
C ASP A 133 10.87 -8.97 1.62
N ILE A 134 10.41 -10.12 1.13
CA ILE A 134 10.59 -11.37 1.88
C ILE A 134 11.90 -12.05 1.51
N ASP A 135 12.82 -12.03 2.47
CA ASP A 135 13.92 -12.97 2.52
C ASP A 135 13.40 -14.34 2.99
N LEU A 136 13.02 -15.18 2.03
CA LEU A 136 12.51 -16.53 2.26
C LEU A 136 13.59 -17.46 2.85
N THR A 137 14.88 -17.10 2.79
CA THR A 137 15.97 -17.90 3.38
C THR A 137 15.97 -17.92 4.91
N TRP A 138 15.24 -16.99 5.53
CA TRP A 138 15.11 -16.90 6.99
C TRP A 138 14.15 -17.91 7.59
N TYR A 139 13.44 -18.61 6.74
CA TYR A 139 12.45 -19.56 7.15
C TYR A 139 12.89 -20.93 6.63
N GLU A 140 13.14 -21.84 7.56
CA GLU A 140 13.51 -23.22 7.26
C GLU A 140 12.49 -23.84 6.29
N ASP A 141 13.00 -24.65 5.36
CA ASP A 141 12.32 -25.29 4.23
C ASP A 141 10.83 -25.65 4.51
N ASP A 142 9.91 -25.22 3.62
CA ASP A 142 8.48 -25.64 3.45
C ASP A 142 7.64 -24.51 2.79
N TYR A 143 8.18 -23.88 1.75
CA TYR A 143 7.54 -22.75 1.06
C TYR A 143 7.07 -23.13 -0.33
N TYR A 144 5.87 -22.67 -0.67
CA TYR A 144 5.24 -22.97 -1.94
C TYR A 144 4.69 -21.70 -2.60
N LEU A 145 4.87 -21.66 -3.91
CA LEU A 145 4.45 -20.63 -4.83
C LEU A 145 3.23 -21.12 -5.63
N PHE A 146 2.33 -20.22 -6.02
CA PHE A 146 1.29 -20.53 -7.00
C PHE A 146 1.86 -20.42 -8.42
N GLU A 147 1.79 -21.48 -9.23
CA GLU A 147 2.37 -21.46 -10.58
C GLU A 147 1.77 -20.36 -11.48
N ASP A 148 0.49 -20.04 -11.28
CA ASP A 148 -0.24 -19.02 -12.03
C ASP A 148 0.14 -17.58 -11.65
N PHE A 149 0.94 -17.38 -10.60
CA PHE A 149 1.29 -16.05 -10.11
C PHE A 149 2.66 -15.62 -10.62
N ASP A 150 2.76 -14.44 -11.25
CA ASP A 150 4.03 -13.92 -11.79
C ASP A 150 4.89 -13.32 -10.68
N TYR A 151 5.57 -14.18 -9.93
CA TYR A 151 6.50 -13.77 -8.87
C TYR A 151 7.77 -13.09 -9.39
N GLU A 152 8.06 -13.04 -10.69
CA GLU A 152 9.26 -12.32 -11.19
C GLU A 152 8.92 -10.87 -11.55
N ASN A 153 7.73 -10.65 -12.10
CA ASN A 153 7.30 -9.34 -12.61
C ASN A 153 6.11 -8.73 -11.84
N ALA A 154 5.76 -9.26 -10.67
CA ALA A 154 4.73 -8.69 -9.82
C ALA A 154 4.99 -7.19 -9.57
N GLU A 155 4.06 -6.34 -9.99
CA GLU A 155 4.17 -4.89 -9.81
C GLU A 155 3.91 -4.49 -8.34
N TYR A 156 3.25 -5.37 -7.56
CA TYR A 156 2.70 -5.06 -6.25
C TYR A 156 2.85 -6.19 -5.21
N ASP A 157 1.87 -6.40 -4.33
CA ASP A 157 1.94 -7.39 -3.27
C ASP A 157 1.85 -8.82 -3.84
N ILE A 158 2.48 -9.76 -3.15
CA ILE A 158 2.55 -11.17 -3.54
C ILE A 158 2.12 -12.08 -2.38
N VAL A 159 1.65 -13.27 -2.71
CA VAL A 159 1.17 -14.27 -1.74
C VAL A 159 2.00 -15.55 -1.80
N TYR A 160 2.35 -16.07 -0.63
CA TYR A 160 3.05 -17.35 -0.47
C TYR A 160 2.26 -18.31 0.41
N VAL A 161 2.56 -19.59 0.26
CA VAL A 161 2.04 -20.66 1.12
C VAL A 161 3.18 -21.24 1.94
N LYS A 162 2.99 -21.31 3.26
CA LYS A 162 3.88 -22.06 4.17
C LYS A 162 3.20 -23.36 4.60
N GLY A 163 3.97 -24.45 4.57
CA GLY A 163 3.62 -25.74 5.15
C GLY A 163 2.94 -26.71 4.18
N GLU A 164 3.40 -27.96 4.19
CA GLU A 164 2.92 -29.01 3.28
C GLU A 164 1.40 -29.23 3.32
N LYS A 165 0.77 -29.08 4.49
CA LYS A 165 -0.68 -29.38 4.62
C LYS A 165 -1.52 -28.32 3.95
N LEU A 166 -1.11 -27.06 4.03
CA LEU A 166 -1.80 -25.98 3.32
C LEU A 166 -1.57 -26.12 1.82
N MET A 167 -0.34 -26.40 1.39
CA MET A 167 -0.03 -26.66 -0.02
C MET A 167 -0.91 -27.77 -0.62
N ARG A 168 -1.00 -28.94 0.03
CA ARG A 168 -1.82 -30.06 -0.48
C ARG A 168 -3.31 -29.73 -0.54
N GLU A 169 -3.79 -28.88 0.36
CA GLU A 169 -5.18 -28.42 0.33
C GLU A 169 -5.40 -27.46 -0.84
N MET A 170 -4.45 -26.56 -1.12
CA MET A 170 -4.50 -25.71 -2.33
C MET A 170 -4.48 -26.56 -3.61
N GLU A 171 -3.63 -27.57 -3.69
CA GLU A 171 -3.63 -28.53 -4.82
C GLU A 171 -4.96 -29.27 -4.95
N SER A 172 -5.60 -29.64 -3.84
CA SER A 172 -6.90 -30.30 -3.86
C SER A 172 -8.04 -29.40 -4.36
N LEU A 173 -7.87 -28.08 -4.23
CA LEU A 173 -8.77 -27.07 -4.78
C LEU A 173 -8.49 -26.76 -6.26
N GLY A 174 -7.39 -27.29 -6.81
CA GLY A 174 -7.01 -27.17 -8.22
C GLY A 174 -5.93 -26.15 -8.52
N TYR A 175 -5.25 -25.61 -7.50
CA TYR A 175 -4.12 -24.70 -7.69
C TYR A 175 -2.81 -25.48 -7.89
N GLU A 176 -2.03 -25.13 -8.90
CA GLU A 176 -0.71 -25.71 -9.12
C GLU A 176 0.31 -25.02 -8.21
N MET A 177 1.03 -25.83 -7.40
CA MET A 177 1.94 -25.34 -6.37
C MET A 177 3.38 -25.75 -6.71
N VAL A 178 4.31 -24.81 -6.62
CA VAL A 178 5.74 -25.03 -6.88
C VAL A 178 6.52 -24.80 -5.59
N GLU A 179 7.39 -25.74 -5.22
CA GLU A 179 8.29 -25.56 -4.09
C GLU A 179 9.27 -24.42 -4.37
N TYR A 180 9.39 -23.49 -3.42
CA TYR A 180 10.34 -22.39 -3.53
C TYR A 180 11.76 -22.89 -3.29
N VAL A 181 12.62 -22.73 -4.29
CA VAL A 181 14.05 -23.02 -4.19
C VAL A 181 14.82 -21.69 -4.18
N PRO A 182 15.55 -21.36 -3.09
CA PRO A 182 16.36 -20.15 -3.01
C PRO A 182 17.37 -20.07 -4.17
N GLN A 183 17.51 -18.88 -4.77
CA GLN A 183 18.39 -18.66 -5.93
C GLN A 183 19.89 -18.98 -5.68
N GLU A 184 20.34 -19.09 -4.42
CA GLU A 184 21.72 -19.47 -4.09
C GLU A 184 22.05 -20.95 -4.39
N GLU A 185 21.05 -21.80 -4.65
CA GLU A 185 21.24 -23.23 -4.98
C GLU A 185 21.11 -23.55 -6.47
N GLN A 186 20.93 -22.54 -7.34
CA GLN A 186 20.77 -22.72 -8.79
C GLN A 186 22.06 -22.53 -9.61
N GLU A 187 23.23 -22.32 -8.97
CA GLU A 187 24.57 -22.25 -9.62
C GLU A 187 25.36 -23.57 -9.59
#